data_AF-A0A7J5YWN4-F1
#
_entry.id   AF-A0A7J5YWN4-F1
#
_cell.length_a   1.000
_cell.length_b   1.000
_cell.length_c   1.000
_cell.angle_alpha   90.00
_cell.angle_beta   90.00
_cell.angle_gamma   90.00
#
_symmetry.space_group_name_H-M   'P 1'
#
loop_
_entity.id
_entity.type
_entity.pdbx_description
1 polymer ?
#
loop_
_entity_poly.entity_id
_entity_poly.type
_entity_poly.pdbx_seq_one_letter_code
_entity_poly.pdbx_strand_id
1 'polypeptide(L)'
;MTSAQSCILRLLTHLAMLQGSIKNNRGVGGMINPRPSDVSSFLWEHLEKDMDVLGQTLDQNMDNTVVTVHLILNTCTGFTTGSRGATQDLSSRQGRQQWEKFVCVSAINPVLQDLKKNLSEAQDRIGADDGLAGSPLRILLFKDPGSMLTLPSDCPTHRSSFWTLPQTLTVKRFSQLVEEAQGRSPLPLLSLFITKVPIIFRGM
;
A
#
# COMPACT_ATOMS: atom_id res chain seq x y z
N MET A 1 4.28 10.95 -12.85
CA MET A 1 4.31 9.75 -12.01
C MET A 1 4.27 10.20 -10.57
N THR A 2 3.28 9.76 -9.79
CA THR A 2 3.14 10.14 -8.38
C THR A 2 4.13 9.38 -7.50
N SER A 3 4.31 9.82 -6.26
CA SER A 3 5.14 9.09 -5.27
C SER A 3 4.65 7.65 -5.08
N ALA A 4 3.33 7.46 -4.95
CA ALA A 4 2.72 6.13 -4.82
C ALA A 4 3.00 5.24 -6.04
N GLN A 5 2.82 5.76 -7.26
CA GLN A 5 3.12 5.01 -8.50
C GLN A 5 4.58 4.57 -8.57
N SER A 6 5.51 5.47 -8.24
CA SER A 6 6.95 5.17 -8.20
C SER A 6 7.28 4.08 -7.18
N CYS A 7 6.71 4.18 -5.98
CA CYS A 7 6.88 3.21 -4.90
C CYS A 7 6.36 1.82 -5.31
N ILE A 8 5.17 1.76 -5.93
CA ILE A 8 4.57 0.51 -6.39
C ILE A 8 5.39 -0.12 -7.53
N LEU A 9 5.83 0.67 -8.52
CA LEU A 9 6.67 0.15 -9.61
C LEU A 9 7.98 -0.46 -9.07
N ARG A 10 8.61 0.21 -8.11
CA ARG A 10 9.82 -0.29 -7.45
C ARG A 10 9.54 -1.59 -6.70
N LEU A 11 8.48 -1.63 -5.91
CA LEU A 11 8.03 -2.81 -5.18
C LEU A 11 7.78 -3.99 -6.13
N LEU A 12 7.03 -3.78 -7.22
CA LEU A 12 6.75 -4.81 -8.23
C LEU A 12 8.04 -5.32 -8.89
N THR A 13 9.00 -4.42 -9.15
CA THR A 13 10.31 -4.77 -9.71
C THR A 13 11.10 -5.64 -8.72
N HIS A 14 11.14 -5.26 -7.44
CA HIS A 14 11.82 -6.05 -6.41
C HIS A 14 11.15 -7.41 -6.18
N LEU A 15 9.81 -7.50 -6.23
CA LEU A 15 9.09 -8.78 -6.17
C LEU A 15 9.49 -9.70 -7.33
N ALA A 16 9.55 -9.17 -8.56
CA ALA A 16 9.97 -9.92 -9.73
C ALA A 16 11.44 -10.37 -9.63
N MET A 17 12.33 -9.51 -9.13
CA MET A 17 13.73 -9.85 -8.89
C MET A 17 13.89 -10.92 -7.82
N LEU A 18 13.12 -10.85 -6.72
CA LEU A 18 13.14 -11.85 -5.66
C LEU A 18 12.62 -13.20 -6.17
N GLN A 19 11.54 -13.20 -6.94
CA GLN A 19 11.06 -14.41 -7.61
C GLN A 19 12.11 -14.98 -8.59
N GLY A 20 12.81 -14.10 -9.31
CA GLY A 20 13.90 -14.48 -10.21
C GLY A 20 15.11 -15.07 -9.50
N SER A 21 15.45 -14.58 -8.30
CA SER A 21 16.62 -15.04 -7.54
C SER A 21 16.47 -16.48 -7.05
N ILE A 22 15.23 -16.92 -6.78
CA ILE A 22 14.90 -18.32 -6.46
C ILE A 22 15.38 -19.27 -7.57
N LYS A 23 15.28 -18.84 -8.85
CA LYS A 23 15.69 -19.65 -10.01
C LYS A 23 17.13 -19.41 -10.45
N ASN A 24 17.57 -18.15 -10.44
CA ASN A 24 18.90 -17.75 -10.91
C ASN A 24 19.47 -16.62 -10.05
N ASN A 25 19.87 -16.98 -8.84
CA ASN A 25 20.46 -16.04 -7.89
C ASN A 25 21.68 -15.29 -8.44
N ARG A 26 22.55 -15.97 -9.21
CA ARG A 26 23.75 -15.36 -9.79
C ARG A 26 23.42 -14.33 -10.87
N GLY A 27 22.41 -14.62 -11.70
CA GLY A 27 21.93 -13.71 -12.75
C GLY A 27 21.33 -12.45 -12.15
N VAL A 28 20.40 -12.60 -11.19
CA VAL A 28 19.80 -11.44 -10.49
C VAL A 28 20.86 -10.65 -9.73
N GLY A 29 21.78 -11.32 -9.03
CA GLY A 29 22.89 -10.66 -8.36
C GLY A 29 23.82 -9.89 -9.32
N GLY A 30 23.95 -10.33 -10.58
CA GLY A 30 24.70 -9.63 -11.61
C GLY A 30 24.00 -8.37 -12.16
N MET A 31 22.68 -8.24 -11.95
CA MET A 31 21.91 -7.05 -12.32
C MET A 31 21.99 -5.94 -11.27
N ILE A 32 22.32 -6.27 -10.02
CA ILE A 32 22.37 -5.33 -8.89
C ILE A 32 23.77 -4.73 -8.78
N ASN A 33 23.85 -3.41 -8.62
CA ASN A 33 25.11 -2.69 -8.45
C ASN A 33 25.05 -1.72 -7.25
N PRO A 34 25.96 -1.83 -6.26
CA PRO A 34 26.96 -2.89 -6.11
C PRO A 34 26.31 -4.25 -5.83
N ARG A 35 26.97 -5.33 -6.26
CA ARG A 35 26.45 -6.69 -6.05
C ARG A 35 26.44 -7.03 -4.55
N PRO A 36 25.28 -7.38 -3.96
CA PRO A 36 25.21 -7.75 -2.55
C PRO A 36 25.80 -9.15 -2.32
N SER A 37 26.25 -9.39 -1.08
CA SER A 37 26.68 -10.71 -0.62
C SER A 37 25.51 -11.69 -0.54
N ASP A 38 24.38 -11.23 -0.02
CA ASP A 38 23.12 -11.96 0.03
C ASP A 38 22.03 -11.20 -0.75
N VAL A 39 21.71 -11.71 -1.95
CA VAL A 39 20.72 -11.11 -2.85
C VAL A 39 19.30 -11.22 -2.27
N SER A 40 19.00 -12.33 -1.59
CA SER A 40 17.65 -12.58 -1.06
C SER A 40 17.35 -11.65 0.10
N SER A 41 18.27 -11.56 1.08
CA SER A 41 18.14 -10.62 2.19
C SER A 41 18.09 -9.17 1.71
N PHE A 42 18.97 -8.79 0.76
CA PHE A 42 18.97 -7.45 0.17
C PHE A 42 17.62 -7.06 -0.47
N LEU A 43 17.02 -7.97 -1.24
CA LEU A 43 15.73 -7.72 -1.89
C LEU A 43 14.58 -7.71 -0.89
N TRP A 44 14.64 -8.57 0.14
CA TRP A 44 13.64 -8.60 1.21
C TRP A 44 13.61 -7.29 2.00
N GLU A 45 14.77 -6.79 2.42
CA GLU A 45 14.89 -5.50 3.11
C GLU A 45 14.36 -4.33 2.26
N HIS A 46 14.60 -4.36 0.95
CA HIS A 46 14.03 -3.37 0.03
C HIS A 46 12.51 -3.48 -0.06
N LEU A 47 11.95 -4.69 -0.09
CA LEU A 47 10.51 -4.90 -0.11
C LEU A 47 9.84 -4.43 1.18
N GLU A 48 10.43 -4.75 2.34
CA GLU A 48 9.94 -4.24 3.64
C GLU A 48 9.93 -2.72 3.65
N LYS A 49 11.00 -2.08 3.13
CA LYS A 49 11.06 -0.63 3.07
C LYS A 49 10.05 -0.03 2.09
N ASP A 50 9.88 -0.65 0.93
CA ASP A 50 8.90 -0.21 -0.06
C ASP A 50 7.48 -0.33 0.47
N MET A 51 7.15 -1.38 1.24
CA MET A 51 5.87 -1.56 1.92
C MET A 51 5.62 -0.48 2.97
N ASP A 52 6.60 -0.19 3.83
CA ASP A 52 6.52 0.89 4.83
C ASP A 52 6.28 2.26 4.16
N VAL A 53 7.08 2.59 3.15
CA VAL A 53 6.95 3.87 2.43
C VAL A 53 5.61 3.95 1.69
N LEU A 54 5.14 2.85 1.11
CA LEU A 54 3.86 2.80 0.41
C LEU A 54 2.69 3.03 1.37
N GLY A 55 2.65 2.33 2.51
CA GLY A 55 1.61 2.50 3.52
C GLY A 55 1.55 3.92 4.04
N GLN A 56 2.71 4.51 4.35
CA GLN A 56 2.76 5.92 4.74
C GLN A 56 2.38 6.89 3.60
N THR A 57 2.58 6.51 2.34
CA THR A 57 2.25 7.38 1.20
C THR A 57 0.75 7.35 0.90
N LEU A 58 0.10 6.20 1.07
CA LEU A 58 -1.33 6.01 0.86
C LEU A 58 -2.17 6.26 2.12
N ASP A 59 -1.52 6.58 3.24
CA ASP A 59 -2.12 6.64 4.58
C ASP A 59 -2.93 5.39 4.92
N GLN A 60 -2.26 4.25 4.79
CA GLN A 60 -2.81 2.94 5.09
C GLN A 60 -1.99 2.28 6.19
N ASN A 61 -2.66 1.45 6.99
CA ASN A 61 -1.96 0.50 7.87
C ASN A 61 -1.30 -0.61 7.02
N MET A 62 -0.49 -1.46 7.65
CA MET A 62 0.22 -2.53 6.95
C MET A 62 -0.74 -3.48 6.22
N ASP A 63 -1.83 -3.90 6.88
CA ASP A 63 -2.81 -4.84 6.29
C ASP A 63 -3.44 -4.27 5.01
N ASN A 64 -3.92 -3.03 5.05
CA ASN A 64 -4.48 -2.36 3.89
C ASN A 64 -3.44 -2.13 2.79
N THR A 65 -2.18 -1.89 3.17
CA THR A 65 -1.09 -1.75 2.20
C THR A 65 -0.84 -3.07 1.48
N VAL A 66 -0.80 -4.19 2.21
CA VAL A 66 -0.67 -5.54 1.65
C VAL A 66 -1.85 -5.83 0.72
N VAL A 67 -3.08 -5.57 1.14
CA VAL A 67 -4.28 -5.77 0.31
C VAL A 67 -4.22 -4.89 -0.94
N THR A 68 -3.77 -3.64 -0.84
CA THR A 68 -3.58 -2.74 -1.99
C THR A 68 -2.63 -3.34 -3.02
N VAL A 69 -1.47 -3.85 -2.59
CA VAL A 69 -0.51 -4.51 -3.48
C VAL A 69 -1.14 -5.74 -4.15
N HIS A 70 -1.88 -6.55 -3.41
CA HIS A 70 -2.56 -7.72 -3.96
C HIS A 70 -3.63 -7.36 -4.99
N LEU A 71 -4.41 -6.29 -4.78
CA LEU A 71 -5.38 -5.78 -5.75
C LEU A 71 -4.70 -5.32 -7.06
N ILE A 72 -3.53 -4.68 -6.95
CA ILE A 72 -2.74 -4.27 -8.11
C ILE A 72 -2.18 -5.48 -8.86
N LEU A 73 -1.61 -6.45 -8.13
CA LEU A 73 -1.14 -7.72 -8.72
C LEU A 73 -2.28 -8.47 -9.41
N ASN A 74 -3.47 -8.49 -8.81
CA ASN A 74 -4.66 -9.09 -9.40
C ASN A 74 -5.04 -8.38 -10.71
N THR A 75 -4.96 -7.04 -10.76
CA THR A 75 -5.18 -6.27 -11.99
C THR A 75 -4.16 -6.63 -13.07
N CYS A 76 -2.91 -6.89 -12.68
CA CYS A 76 -1.87 -7.35 -13.61
C CYS A 76 -2.15 -8.72 -14.23
N THR A 77 -2.89 -9.61 -13.56
CA THR A 77 -3.24 -10.94 -14.13
C THR A 77 -4.18 -10.84 -15.33
N GLY A 78 -4.93 -9.74 -15.44
CA GLY A 78 -5.80 -9.44 -16.59
C GLY A 78 -5.04 -9.11 -17.88
N PHE A 79 -3.71 -8.93 -17.81
CA PHE A 79 -2.84 -8.72 -18.97
C PHE A 79 -2.59 -10.06 -19.68
N THR A 80 -3.60 -10.58 -20.37
CA THR A 80 -3.42 -11.76 -21.21
C THR A 80 -2.38 -11.51 -22.30
N THR A 81 -1.53 -12.51 -22.54
CA THR A 81 -0.38 -12.52 -23.47
C THR A 81 -0.74 -12.30 -24.94
N GLY A 82 -2.02 -12.12 -25.29
CA GLY A 82 -2.49 -11.98 -26.68
C GLY A 82 -3.15 -10.66 -27.05
N SER A 83 -3.44 -9.74 -26.11
CA SER A 83 -4.27 -8.56 -26.43
C SER A 83 -3.51 -7.25 -26.64
N ARG A 84 -2.29 -7.06 -26.11
CA ARG A 84 -1.60 -5.76 -26.19
C ARG A 84 -0.08 -5.86 -26.25
N GLY A 85 0.43 -5.95 -27.48
CA GLY A 85 1.81 -5.58 -27.83
C GLY A 85 2.88 -6.61 -27.46
N ALA A 86 3.87 -6.74 -28.34
CA ALA A 86 5.09 -7.50 -28.11
C ALA A 86 5.68 -7.19 -26.73
N THR A 87 6.31 -8.18 -26.09
CA THR A 87 7.11 -8.06 -24.88
C THR A 87 7.86 -6.73 -24.89
N GLN A 88 7.49 -5.80 -24.00
CA GLN A 88 8.08 -4.46 -24.02
C GLN A 88 9.59 -4.58 -23.81
N ASP A 89 10.36 -4.11 -24.79
CA ASP A 89 11.81 -4.07 -24.70
C ASP A 89 12.24 -3.03 -23.64
N LEU A 90 12.83 -3.51 -22.54
CA LEU A 90 13.31 -2.68 -21.44
C LEU A 90 14.78 -2.26 -21.60
N SER A 91 15.44 -2.60 -22.72
CA SER A 91 16.84 -2.26 -22.98
C SER A 91 17.06 -0.75 -23.08
N SER A 92 16.13 -0.03 -23.71
CA SER A 92 16.20 1.42 -23.92
C SER A 92 15.51 2.20 -22.80
N ARG A 93 15.96 3.44 -22.58
CA ARG A 93 15.29 4.37 -21.65
C ARG A 93 13.84 4.64 -22.06
N GLN A 94 13.58 4.76 -23.36
CA GLN A 94 12.24 5.01 -23.88
C GLN A 94 11.31 3.80 -23.64
N GLY A 95 11.81 2.58 -23.85
CA GLY A 95 11.06 1.36 -23.57
C GLY A 95 10.67 1.24 -22.10
N ARG A 96 11.60 1.53 -21.17
CA ARG A 96 11.30 1.58 -19.74
C ARG A 96 10.24 2.63 -19.39
N GLN A 97 10.32 3.84 -19.95
CA GLN A 97 9.31 4.89 -19.72
C GLN A 97 7.92 4.49 -20.24
N GLN A 98 7.85 3.81 -21.39
CA GLN A 98 6.59 3.30 -21.94
C GLN A 98 6.01 2.21 -21.05
N TRP A 99 6.86 1.32 -20.51
CA TRP A 99 6.45 0.31 -19.54
C TRP A 99 5.92 0.92 -18.24
N GLU A 100 6.65 1.87 -17.64
CA GLU A 100 6.22 2.58 -16.44
C GLU A 100 4.84 3.22 -16.64
N LYS A 101 4.65 3.93 -17.75
CA LYS A 101 3.38 4.57 -18.10
C LYS A 101 2.26 3.54 -18.30
N PHE A 102 2.54 2.45 -19.00
CA PHE A 102 1.57 1.40 -19.27
C PHE A 102 1.08 0.74 -17.97
N VAL A 103 2.00 0.34 -17.10
CA VAL A 103 1.67 -0.29 -15.80
C VAL A 103 0.92 0.70 -14.90
N CYS A 104 1.34 1.97 -14.87
CA CYS A 104 0.63 3.00 -14.10
C CYS A 104 -0.83 3.13 -14.54
N VAL A 105 -1.07 3.25 -15.85
CA VAL A 105 -2.42 3.45 -16.40
C VAL A 105 -3.28 2.20 -16.27
N SER A 106 -2.70 1.02 -16.51
CA SER A 106 -3.47 -0.22 -16.67
C SER A 106 -3.62 -1.04 -15.40
N ALA A 107 -2.68 -0.95 -14.45
CA ALA A 107 -2.72 -1.73 -13.20
C ALA A 107 -2.87 -0.85 -11.95
N ILE A 108 -2.10 0.24 -11.86
CA ILE A 108 -2.00 1.00 -10.60
C ILE A 108 -3.20 1.95 -10.45
N ASN A 109 -3.47 2.78 -11.45
CA ASN A 109 -4.52 3.81 -11.38
C ASN A 109 -5.92 3.25 -11.09
N PRO A 110 -6.37 2.13 -11.68
CA PRO A 110 -7.69 1.57 -11.39
C PRO A 110 -7.87 1.23 -9.91
N VAL A 111 -6.81 0.77 -9.24
CA VAL A 111 -6.87 0.47 -7.79
C VAL A 111 -6.82 1.75 -6.96
N LEU A 112 -5.93 2.68 -7.30
CA LEU A 112 -5.71 3.90 -6.50
C LEU A 112 -6.85 4.93 -6.63
N GLN A 113 -7.56 5.00 -7.76
CA GLN A 113 -8.65 5.95 -7.97
C GLN A 113 -9.79 5.75 -6.97
N ASP A 114 -10.17 4.50 -6.71
CA ASP A 114 -11.26 4.13 -5.79
C ASP A 114 -10.74 3.31 -4.60
N LEU A 115 -9.53 3.62 -4.11
CA LEU A 115 -8.81 2.81 -3.12
C LEU A 115 -9.66 2.45 -1.89
N LYS A 116 -10.38 3.42 -1.32
CA LYS A 116 -11.23 3.20 -0.13
C LYS A 116 -12.32 2.15 -0.38
N LYS A 117 -12.98 2.23 -1.54
CA LYS A 117 -14.03 1.28 -1.93
C LYS A 117 -13.43 -0.10 -2.18
N ASN A 118 -12.34 -0.16 -2.94
CA ASN A 118 -11.63 -1.40 -3.24
C ASN A 118 -11.15 -2.12 -1.97
N LEU A 119 -10.63 -1.37 -0.99
CA LEU A 119 -10.22 -1.92 0.30
C LEU A 119 -11.41 -2.43 1.11
N SER A 120 -12.52 -1.67 1.17
CA SER A 120 -13.73 -2.12 1.86
C SER A 120 -14.25 -3.43 1.28
N GLU A 121 -14.38 -3.51 -0.04
CA GLU A 121 -14.86 -4.73 -0.71
C GLU A 121 -13.90 -5.91 -0.52
N ALA A 122 -12.59 -5.67 -0.54
CA ALA A 122 -11.59 -6.71 -0.30
C ALA A 122 -11.64 -7.21 1.15
N GLN A 123 -11.78 -6.32 2.12
CA GLN A 123 -11.93 -6.68 3.54
C GLN A 123 -13.23 -7.45 3.80
N ASP A 124 -14.33 -7.06 3.15
CA ASP A 124 -15.60 -7.79 3.23
C ASP A 124 -15.46 -9.21 2.68
N ARG A 125 -14.74 -9.39 1.57
CA ARG A 125 -14.45 -10.72 0.98
C ARG A 125 -13.52 -11.57 1.83
N ILE A 126 -12.40 -11.01 2.29
CA ILE A 126 -11.49 -11.68 3.26
C ILE A 126 -12.27 -12.04 4.52
N GLY A 127 -13.24 -11.21 4.88
CA GLY A 127 -14.14 -11.46 5.96
C GLY A 127 -15.24 -12.50 5.66
N ALA A 128 -15.67 -12.68 4.44
CA ALA A 128 -16.66 -13.70 4.14
C ALA A 128 -16.04 -15.11 4.09
N ASP A 129 -14.71 -15.21 4.06
CA ASP A 129 -13.98 -16.48 3.99
C ASP A 129 -14.30 -17.37 5.21
N ASP A 130 -14.86 -18.55 4.95
CA ASP A 130 -15.30 -19.53 5.95
C ASP A 130 -14.18 -19.95 6.91
N GLY A 131 -12.92 -19.91 6.48
CA GLY A 131 -11.76 -20.18 7.34
C GLY A 131 -11.53 -19.12 8.43
N LEU A 132 -12.04 -17.91 8.22
CA LEU A 132 -11.94 -16.78 9.15
C LEU A 132 -13.30 -16.31 9.68
N ALA A 133 -14.42 -16.73 9.06
CA ALA A 133 -15.80 -16.31 9.33
C ALA A 133 -16.23 -16.47 10.80
N GLY A 134 -15.69 -17.47 11.49
CA GLY A 134 -16.01 -17.79 12.88
C GLY A 134 -14.93 -17.46 13.92
N SER A 135 -13.80 -16.85 13.54
CA SER A 135 -12.71 -16.59 14.49
C SER A 135 -13.10 -15.50 15.50
N PRO A 136 -13.04 -15.76 16.83
CA PRO A 136 -13.32 -14.76 17.86
C PRO A 136 -12.45 -13.51 17.74
N LEU A 137 -11.17 -13.68 17.39
CA LEU A 137 -10.24 -12.58 17.19
C LEU A 137 -10.67 -11.68 16.03
N ARG A 138 -11.24 -12.26 14.98
CA ARG A 138 -11.67 -11.49 13.83
C ARG A 138 -12.93 -10.68 14.12
N ILE A 139 -13.87 -11.28 14.85
CA ILE A 139 -15.07 -10.57 15.30
C ILE A 139 -14.67 -9.40 16.21
N LEU A 140 -13.68 -9.59 17.08
CA LEU A 140 -13.16 -8.54 17.96
C LEU A 140 -12.44 -7.40 17.20
N LEU A 141 -11.69 -7.71 16.15
CA LEU A 141 -10.90 -6.71 15.41
C LEU A 141 -11.68 -5.96 14.32
N PHE A 142 -12.64 -6.63 13.66
CA PHE A 142 -13.27 -6.12 12.43
C PHE A 142 -14.80 -6.07 12.47
N LYS A 143 -15.45 -6.58 13.53
CA LYS A 143 -16.91 -6.56 13.70
C LYS A 143 -17.25 -6.07 15.11
N ASP A 144 -18.54 -6.13 15.45
CA ASP A 144 -19.01 -5.92 16.82
C ASP A 144 -18.96 -7.25 17.61
N PRO A 145 -18.08 -7.40 18.61
CA PRO A 145 -18.05 -8.57 19.49
C PRO A 145 -19.18 -8.60 20.52
N GLY A 146 -20.07 -7.60 20.57
CA GLY A 146 -21.18 -7.57 21.53
C GLY A 146 -22.07 -8.81 21.50
N SER A 147 -22.20 -9.49 20.35
CA SER A 147 -22.95 -10.75 20.24
C SER A 147 -22.22 -11.96 20.84
N MET A 148 -20.91 -11.89 21.04
CA MET A 148 -20.09 -12.94 21.65
C MET A 148 -19.87 -12.74 23.15
N LEU A 149 -20.07 -11.51 23.64
CA LEU A 149 -19.72 -11.11 24.99
C LEU A 149 -20.99 -10.87 25.81
N THR A 150 -21.03 -11.43 27.01
CA THR A 150 -22.05 -11.05 27.99
C THR A 150 -21.63 -9.72 28.62
N LEU A 151 -22.22 -8.62 28.17
CA LEU A 151 -21.91 -7.29 28.69
C LEU A 151 -22.61 -7.08 30.05
N PRO A 152 -21.96 -6.40 31.02
CA PRO A 152 -22.56 -6.14 32.34
C PRO A 152 -23.82 -5.27 32.28
N SER A 153 -23.92 -4.42 31.26
CA SER A 153 -25.04 -3.50 31.00
C SER A 153 -24.94 -2.94 29.58
N ASP A 154 -26.03 -2.36 29.06
CA ASP A 154 -26.08 -1.67 27.76
C ASP A 154 -25.52 -0.23 27.82
N CYS A 155 -24.48 -0.02 28.63
CA CYS A 155 -23.82 1.28 28.73
C CYS A 155 -23.08 1.61 27.41
N PRO A 156 -23.11 2.86 26.91
CA PRO A 156 -22.38 3.25 25.71
C PRO A 156 -20.88 2.94 25.77
N THR A 157 -20.26 3.00 26.95
CA THR A 157 -18.84 2.65 27.16
C THR A 157 -18.55 1.15 27.10
N HIS A 158 -19.57 0.29 27.12
CA HIS A 158 -19.44 -1.16 27.00
C HIS A 158 -19.58 -1.64 25.55
N ARG A 159 -19.96 -0.75 24.63
CA ARG A 159 -20.10 -1.07 23.20
C ARG A 159 -18.75 -0.94 22.50
N SER A 160 -18.51 -1.80 21.52
CA SER A 160 -17.25 -1.85 20.77
C SER A 160 -16.93 -0.55 20.04
N SER A 161 -17.95 0.16 19.55
CA SER A 161 -17.80 1.46 18.89
C SER A 161 -17.13 2.54 19.75
N PHE A 162 -17.22 2.46 21.08
CA PHE A 162 -16.52 3.36 22.00
C PHE A 162 -15.01 3.09 22.04
N TRP A 163 -14.61 1.82 21.85
CA TRP A 163 -13.22 1.35 21.93
C TRP A 163 -12.57 1.16 20.56
N THR A 164 -13.33 1.30 19.47
CA THR A 164 -12.75 1.35 18.13
C THR A 164 -11.90 2.60 18.02
N LEU A 165 -10.58 2.41 17.95
CA LEU A 165 -9.65 3.52 17.82
C LEU A 165 -9.96 4.25 16.50
N PRO A 166 -10.22 5.58 16.53
CA PRO A 166 -10.24 6.37 15.32
C PRO A 166 -8.89 6.22 14.60
N GLN A 167 -8.89 6.31 13.27
CA GLN A 167 -7.64 6.39 12.49
C GLN A 167 -6.66 7.32 13.20
N THR A 168 -5.48 6.80 13.55
CA THR A 168 -4.43 7.59 14.20
C THR A 168 -4.09 8.77 13.29
N LEU A 169 -4.44 9.99 13.72
CA LEU A 169 -4.10 11.22 13.01
C LEU A 169 -2.60 11.45 13.11
N THR A 170 -1.87 10.97 12.11
CA THR A 170 -0.44 11.28 11.97
C THR A 170 -0.27 12.68 11.39
N VAL A 171 0.85 13.36 11.68
CA VAL A 171 1.20 14.66 11.07
C VAL A 171 1.15 14.55 9.54
N LYS A 172 1.56 13.40 8.99
CA LYS A 172 1.54 13.13 7.55
C LYS A 172 0.12 13.00 7.00
N ARG A 173 -0.77 12.28 7.68
CA ARG A 173 -2.20 12.20 7.32
C ARG A 173 -2.83 13.58 7.35
N PHE A 174 -2.57 14.34 8.41
CA PHE A 174 -3.02 15.71 8.52
C PHE A 174 -2.49 16.59 7.38
N SER A 175 -1.23 16.40 6.95
CA SER A 175 -0.63 17.08 5.79
C SER A 175 -1.42 16.82 4.51
N GLN A 176 -1.71 15.55 4.22
CA GLN A 176 -2.47 15.14 3.04
C GLN A 176 -3.89 15.69 3.06
N LEU A 177 -4.57 15.65 4.22
CA LEU A 177 -5.91 16.22 4.36
C LEU A 177 -5.92 17.74 4.10
N VAL A 178 -4.86 18.45 4.49
CA VAL A 178 -4.71 19.88 4.21
C VAL A 178 -4.46 20.14 2.72
N GLU A 179 -3.67 19.32 2.04
CA GLU A 179 -3.48 19.39 0.58
C GLU A 179 -4.79 19.11 -0.19
N GLU A 180 -5.54 18.07 0.20
CA GLU A 180 -6.85 17.76 -0.38
C GLU A 180 -7.87 18.88 -0.13
N ALA A 181 -7.82 19.51 1.05
CA ALA A 181 -8.69 20.63 1.41
C ALA A 181 -8.34 21.93 0.67
N GLN A 182 -7.09 22.14 0.22
CA GLN A 182 -6.70 23.32 -0.56
C GLN A 182 -7.48 23.47 -1.87
N GLY A 183 -7.94 22.37 -2.46
CA GLY A 183 -8.85 22.41 -3.61
C GLY A 183 -10.24 22.96 -3.31
N ARG A 184 -10.63 23.04 -2.02
CA ARG A 184 -11.94 23.52 -1.54
C ARG A 184 -11.85 24.83 -0.76
N SER A 185 -10.78 25.05 0.00
CA SER A 185 -10.49 26.27 0.75
C SER A 185 -8.98 26.44 0.96
N PRO A 186 -8.36 27.54 0.53
CA PRO A 186 -6.91 27.72 0.69
C PRO A 186 -6.55 27.96 2.16
N LEU A 187 -5.71 27.07 2.73
CA LEU A 187 -5.16 27.16 4.09
C LEU A 187 -3.64 27.42 4.06
N PRO A 188 -3.18 28.61 3.61
CA PRO A 188 -1.79 28.86 3.25
C PRO A 188 -0.82 28.80 4.45
N LEU A 189 -1.23 29.33 5.61
CA LEU A 189 -0.40 29.31 6.82
C LEU A 189 -0.24 27.90 7.39
N LEU A 190 -1.31 27.10 7.37
CA LEU A 190 -1.29 25.72 7.83
C LEU A 190 -0.41 24.85 6.91
N SER A 191 -0.51 25.05 5.60
CA SER A 191 0.35 24.39 4.61
C SER A 191 1.83 24.72 4.82
N LEU A 192 2.14 26.00 5.06
CA LEU A 192 3.50 26.45 5.32
C LEU A 192 4.05 25.81 6.60
N PHE A 193 3.26 25.80 7.67
CA PHE A 193 3.62 25.18 8.94
C PHE A 193 3.95 23.70 8.75
N ILE A 194 3.04 22.93 8.15
CA ILE A 194 3.21 21.50 7.89
C ILE A 194 4.48 21.20 7.08
N THR A 195 4.76 22.01 6.05
CA THR A 195 5.95 21.86 5.22
C THR A 195 7.25 22.09 6.00
N LYS A 196 7.20 22.92 7.06
CA LYS A 196 8.36 23.31 7.88
C LYS A 196 8.51 22.48 9.16
N VAL A 197 7.47 21.80 9.63
CA VAL A 197 7.50 20.94 10.84
C VAL A 197 8.68 19.95 10.85
N PRO A 198 8.97 19.19 9.78
CA PRO A 198 10.11 18.26 9.77
C PRO A 198 11.47 18.94 9.92
N ILE A 199 11.57 20.22 9.56
CA ILE A 199 12.80 21.02 9.65
C ILE A 199 12.96 21.58 11.06
N ILE A 200 11.87 21.99 11.70
CA ILE A 200 11.86 22.55 13.06
C ILE A 200 12.23 21.49 14.09
N PHE A 201 11.72 20.26 13.96
CA PHE A 201 11.95 19.18 14.92
C PHE A 201 13.24 18.36 14.67
N ARG A 202 13.97 18.60 13.57
CA ARG A 202 15.29 18.00 13.33
C ARG A 202 16.46 18.80 13.92
N GLY A 203 16.18 19.98 14.49
CA GLY A 203 17.18 20.88 15.08
C GLY A 203 17.21 20.92 16.62
N MET A 204 16.43 20.06 17.29
CA MET A 204 16.49 19.80 18.73
C MET A 204 17.00 18.38 18.95
#